data_AF-A0A535I7T6-F1
#
_entry.id   AF-A0A535I7T6-F1
#
_cell.length_a   1.000
_cell.length_b   1.000
_cell.length_c   1.000
_cell.angle_alpha   90.00
_cell.angle_beta   90.00
_cell.angle_gamma   90.00
#
_symmetry.space_group_name_H-M   'P 1'
#
loop_
_entity.id
_entity.type
_entity.pdbx_description
1 polymer ?
#
loop_
_entity_poly.entity_id
_entity_poly.type
_entity_poly.pdbx_seq_one_letter_code
_entity_poly.pdbx_strand_id
1 'polypeptide(L)'
;MPALDLAQEEIGHLTPEAMTEVAHALQLDPGYVEGVATFYSLFHLEPVGKHRFYVCTNLSCMLRGANEIVDHVRQGIGVDGAGQVSSDGLFSYEEVECLGACEYAPMMRLDHEYHYDLTAAKIDSLISERRSPATKPTPRPHPPAAPATSPASGEVKPPTPRPHPPAAPATSPASGEVKLKRAPGKKRKVDD
;
A
#
# COMPACT_ATOMS: atom_id res chain seq x y z
N MET A 1 2.82 9.89 9.43
CA MET A 1 1.83 9.14 8.62
C MET A 1 0.89 10.10 7.90
N PRO A 2 -0.21 10.65 8.47
CA PRO A 2 -1.06 11.61 7.72
C PRO A 2 -0.32 12.86 7.21
N ALA A 3 0.64 13.38 7.99
CA ALA A 3 1.45 14.52 7.57
C ALA A 3 2.37 14.20 6.37
N LEU A 4 2.85 12.95 6.26
CA LEU A 4 3.64 12.51 5.11
C LEU A 4 2.74 12.31 3.88
N ASP A 5 1.54 11.76 4.09
CA ASP A 5 0.54 11.60 3.02
C ASP A 5 0.18 12.97 2.42
N LEU A 6 -0.08 13.98 3.27
CA LEU A 6 -0.32 15.35 2.83
C LEU A 6 0.88 15.95 2.07
N ALA A 7 2.10 15.78 2.58
CA ALA A 7 3.30 16.29 1.90
C ALA A 7 3.48 15.63 0.52
N GLN A 8 3.18 14.33 0.42
CA GLN A 8 3.21 13.59 -0.83
C GLN A 8 2.10 14.03 -1.79
N GLU A 9 0.89 14.33 -1.32
CA GLU A 9 -0.20 14.84 -2.17
C GLU A 9 0.14 16.20 -2.81
N GLU A 10 0.82 17.08 -2.06
CA GLU A 10 1.22 18.41 -2.54
C GLU A 10 2.41 18.38 -3.51
N ILE A 11 3.40 17.51 -3.26
CA ILE A 11 4.67 17.46 -4.03
C ILE A 11 4.65 16.38 -5.12
N GLY A 12 3.80 15.36 -4.96
CA GLY A 12 3.70 14.16 -5.80
C GLY A 12 4.52 12.97 -5.31
N HIS A 13 5.58 13.21 -4.53
CA HIS A 13 6.43 12.19 -3.89
C HIS A 13 7.12 12.81 -2.66
N LEU A 14 7.69 11.98 -1.79
CA LEU A 14 8.39 12.43 -0.59
C LEU A 14 9.86 12.72 -0.87
N THR A 15 10.22 14.00 -0.91
CA THR A 15 11.62 14.42 -0.96
C THR A 15 12.25 14.43 0.44
N PRO A 16 13.59 14.36 0.55
CA PRO A 16 14.29 14.52 1.82
C PRO A 16 13.94 15.83 2.55
N GLU A 17 13.73 16.91 1.81
CA GLU A 17 13.32 18.21 2.35
C GLU A 17 11.92 18.13 2.95
N ALA A 18 10.95 17.55 2.22
CA ALA A 18 9.59 17.38 2.70
C ALA A 18 9.52 16.52 3.97
N MET A 19 10.29 15.43 4.02
CA MET A 19 10.40 14.59 5.22
C MET A 19 11.02 15.34 6.40
N THR A 20 12.02 16.18 6.15
CA THR A 20 12.66 17.02 7.17
C THR A 20 11.68 18.08 7.71
N GLU A 21 10.89 18.71 6.84
CA GLU A 21 9.87 19.68 7.26
C GLU A 21 8.79 19.01 8.12
N VAL A 22 8.32 17.83 7.72
CA VAL A 22 7.36 17.04 8.51
C VAL A 22 7.96 16.65 9.87
N ALA A 23 9.23 16.24 9.91
CA ALA A 23 9.93 15.93 11.15
C ALA A 23 10.00 17.14 12.09
N HIS A 24 10.35 18.32 11.55
CA HIS A 24 10.41 19.56 12.33
C HIS A 24 9.03 20.00 12.83
N ALA A 25 7.99 19.94 11.99
CA ALA A 25 6.63 20.31 12.36
C ALA A 25 6.06 19.40 13.48
N LEU A 26 6.41 18.12 13.46
CA LEU A 26 5.96 17.13 14.45
C LEU A 26 6.91 16.96 15.65
N GLN A 27 8.04 17.69 15.68
CA GLN A 27 9.09 17.55 16.70
C GLN A 27 9.63 16.12 16.84
N LEU A 28 9.81 15.44 15.70
CA LEU A 28 10.35 14.08 15.61
C LEU A 28 11.77 14.10 15.07
N ASP A 29 12.50 13.02 15.33
CA ASP A 29 13.80 12.79 14.69
C ASP A 29 13.62 12.57 13.17
N PRO A 30 14.39 13.28 12.30
CA PRO A 30 14.28 13.09 10.85
C PRO A 30 14.53 11.65 10.39
N GLY A 31 15.44 10.93 11.04
CA GLY A 31 15.72 9.53 10.73
C GLY A 31 14.55 8.60 11.10
N TYR A 32 13.77 8.93 12.13
CA TYR A 32 12.52 8.22 12.42
C TYR A 32 11.49 8.42 11.29
N VAL A 33 11.35 9.65 10.79
CA VAL A 33 10.41 9.96 9.70
C VAL A 33 10.81 9.25 8.40
N GLU A 34 12.10 9.28 8.06
CA GLU A 34 12.66 8.56 6.91
C GLU A 34 12.49 7.03 7.07
N GLY A 35 12.70 6.50 8.27
CA GLY A 35 12.43 5.09 8.58
C GLY A 35 10.97 4.70 8.38
N VAL A 36 10.02 5.58 8.72
CA VAL A 36 8.60 5.35 8.44
C VAL A 36 8.30 5.45 6.94
N ALA A 37 8.84 6.45 6.24
CA ALA A 37 8.62 6.65 4.81
C ALA A 37 9.14 5.47 3.97
N THR A 38 10.32 4.95 4.30
CA THR A 38 10.93 3.80 3.61
C THR A 38 10.28 2.46 3.97
N PHE A 39 9.65 2.34 5.14
CA PHE A 39 9.03 1.10 5.59
C PHE A 39 7.69 0.80 4.93
N TYR A 40 6.87 1.83 4.65
CA TYR A 40 5.55 1.66 4.06
C TYR A 40 5.57 1.89 2.55
N SER A 41 5.17 0.90 1.77
CA SER A 41 5.01 1.00 0.30
C SER A 41 3.94 2.00 -0.15
N LEU A 42 3.17 2.57 0.78
CA LEU A 42 2.25 3.67 0.52
C LEU A 42 2.98 4.95 0.09
N PHE A 43 4.21 5.14 0.58
CA PHE A 43 4.98 6.35 0.33
C PHE A 43 5.96 6.16 -0.82
N HIS A 44 5.98 7.14 -1.70
CA HIS A 44 6.80 7.17 -2.90
C HIS A 44 7.99 8.09 -2.65
N LEU A 45 9.20 7.54 -2.70
CA LEU A 45 10.45 8.32 -2.54
C LEU A 45 10.98 8.83 -3.87
N GLU A 46 10.47 8.29 -4.98
CA GLU A 46 10.83 8.66 -6.35
C GLU A 46 9.64 9.31 -7.05
N PRO A 47 9.86 10.16 -8.06
CA PRO A 47 8.79 10.79 -8.83
C PRO A 47 7.85 9.76 -9.46
N VAL A 48 6.54 9.96 -9.28
CA VAL A 48 5.49 9.13 -9.88
C VAL A 48 4.66 9.93 -10.88
N GLY A 49 3.96 9.23 -11.78
CA GLY A 49 3.03 9.88 -12.69
C GLY A 49 1.88 10.54 -11.94
N LYS A 50 1.29 11.58 -12.52
CA LYS A 50 0.16 12.33 -11.92
C LYS A 50 -1.00 11.44 -11.50
N HIS A 51 -1.26 10.39 -12.27
CA HIS A 51 -2.26 9.36 -12.02
C HIS A 51 -1.57 8.01 -11.89
N ARG A 52 -1.91 7.25 -10.86
CA ARG A 52 -1.28 5.95 -10.58
C ARG A 52 -2.29 4.83 -10.47
N PHE A 53 -2.07 3.79 -11.27
CA PHE A 53 -2.82 2.54 -11.21
C PHE A 53 -2.16 1.60 -10.20
N TYR A 54 -2.92 1.17 -9.20
CA TYR A 54 -2.54 0.12 -8.26
C TYR A 54 -3.36 -1.12 -8.59
N VAL A 55 -2.77 -2.09 -9.29
CA VAL A 55 -3.48 -3.27 -9.79
C VAL A 55 -3.27 -4.43 -8.82
N CYS A 56 -4.36 -4.99 -8.29
CA CYS A 56 -4.27 -6.15 -7.39
C CYS A 56 -3.89 -7.40 -8.17
N THR A 57 -2.75 -8.02 -7.84
CA THR A 57 -2.29 -9.28 -8.46
C THR A 57 -2.32 -10.46 -7.49
N ASN A 58 -2.91 -10.30 -6.30
CA ASN A 58 -3.10 -11.37 -5.35
C ASN A 58 -4.13 -12.43 -5.85
N LEU A 59 -4.16 -13.59 -5.19
CA LEU A 59 -4.81 -14.83 -5.62
C LEU A 59 -6.22 -14.67 -6.23
N SER A 60 -7.14 -13.97 -5.58
CA SER A 60 -8.51 -13.81 -6.11
C SER A 60 -8.55 -13.06 -7.44
N CYS A 61 -7.72 -12.01 -7.59
CA CYS A 61 -7.62 -11.26 -8.84
C CYS A 61 -6.83 -12.05 -9.88
N MET A 62 -5.77 -12.74 -9.48
CA MET A 62 -4.99 -13.63 -10.36
C MET A 62 -5.88 -14.70 -11.01
N LEU A 63 -6.71 -15.40 -10.23
CA LEU A 63 -7.66 -16.40 -10.74
C LEU A 63 -8.73 -15.81 -11.67
N ARG A 64 -8.94 -14.49 -11.62
CA ARG A 64 -9.90 -13.74 -12.43
C ARG A 64 -9.23 -13.04 -13.63
N GLY A 65 -7.94 -13.26 -13.86
CA GLY A 65 -7.21 -12.69 -15.00
C GLY A 65 -6.49 -11.36 -14.70
N ALA A 66 -5.90 -11.21 -13.51
CA ALA A 66 -5.16 -9.99 -13.18
C ALA A 66 -3.95 -9.73 -14.08
N ASN A 67 -3.31 -10.77 -14.61
CA ASN A 67 -2.15 -10.61 -15.50
C ASN A 67 -2.55 -9.90 -16.79
N GLU A 68 -3.70 -10.29 -17.36
CA GLU A 68 -4.26 -9.66 -18.54
C GLU A 68 -4.65 -8.19 -18.27
N ILE A 69 -5.12 -7.89 -17.06
CA ILE A 69 -5.39 -6.52 -16.62
C ILE A 69 -4.10 -5.70 -16.53
N VAL A 70 -3.04 -6.24 -15.91
CA VAL A 70 -1.73 -5.57 -15.80
C VAL A 70 -1.16 -5.29 -17.19
N ASP A 71 -1.15 -6.29 -18.07
CA ASP A 71 -0.67 -6.14 -19.44
C ASP A 71 -1.44 -5.06 -20.22
N HIS A 72 -2.76 -5.02 -20.06
CA HIS A 72 -3.61 -4.02 -20.70
C HIS A 72 -3.35 -2.61 -20.16
N VAL A 73 -3.20 -2.44 -18.84
CA VAL A 73 -2.83 -1.15 -18.23
C VAL A 73 -1.47 -0.70 -18.73
N ARG A 74 -0.46 -1.58 -18.68
CA ARG A 74 0.90 -1.32 -19.14
C ARG A 74 0.92 -0.83 -20.59
N GLN A 75 0.24 -1.54 -21.49
CA GLN A 75 0.15 -1.19 -22.90
C GLN A 75 -0.62 0.12 -23.12
N GLY A 76 -1.74 0.31 -22.42
CA GLY A 76 -2.59 1.49 -22.54
C GLY A 76 -1.91 2.80 -22.11
N ILE A 77 -1.05 2.74 -21.09
CA ILE A 77 -0.30 3.93 -20.63
C ILE A 77 1.10 4.06 -21.24
N GLY A 78 1.57 3.03 -21.96
CA GLY A 78 2.82 3.07 -22.73
C GLY A 78 4.10 3.03 -21.89
N VAL A 79 4.18 2.12 -20.91
CA VAL A 79 5.37 1.90 -20.07
C VAL A 79 5.88 0.46 -20.15
N ASP A 80 7.15 0.23 -19.81
CA ASP A 80 7.77 -1.10 -19.94
C ASP A 80 7.76 -1.93 -18.64
N GLY A 81 7.65 -1.28 -17.48
CA GLY A 81 7.70 -1.95 -16.18
C GLY A 81 6.98 -1.18 -15.07
N ALA A 82 6.65 -1.89 -14.00
CA ALA A 82 5.99 -1.31 -12.83
C ALA A 82 6.87 -0.20 -12.20
N GLY A 83 6.22 0.84 -11.67
CA GLY A 83 6.86 2.01 -11.10
C GLY A 83 7.38 3.03 -12.11
N GLN A 84 7.41 2.72 -13.42
CA GLN A 84 7.84 3.67 -14.44
C GLN A 84 6.76 4.71 -14.73
N VAL A 85 7.21 5.92 -15.05
CA VAL A 85 6.36 7.03 -15.47
C VAL A 85 6.29 7.06 -16.99
N SER A 86 5.09 7.22 -17.53
CA SER A 86 4.87 7.36 -18.97
C SER A 86 5.57 8.60 -19.52
N SER A 87 5.89 8.60 -20.81
CA SER A 87 6.57 9.72 -21.50
C SER A 87 5.84 11.07 -21.40
N ASP A 88 4.53 11.05 -21.16
CA ASP A 88 3.73 12.26 -20.96
C ASP A 88 3.69 12.75 -19.50
N GLY A 89 4.31 12.03 -18.56
CA GLY A 89 4.32 12.34 -17.13
C GLY A 89 2.97 12.10 -16.44
N LEU A 90 1.95 11.65 -17.15
CA LEU A 90 0.59 11.56 -16.62
C LEU A 90 0.35 10.28 -15.86
N PHE A 91 0.93 9.16 -16.30
CA PHE A 91 0.55 7.85 -15.79
C PHE A 91 1.74 7.05 -15.25
N SER A 92 1.48 6.27 -14.21
CA SER A 92 2.33 5.18 -13.74
C SER A 92 1.47 4.02 -13.26
N TYR A 93 2.02 2.82 -13.15
CA TYR A 93 1.32 1.69 -12.55
C TYR A 93 2.21 0.94 -11.57
N GLU A 94 1.59 0.21 -10.67
CA GLU A 94 2.22 -0.68 -9.72
C GLU A 94 1.33 -1.90 -9.51
N GLU A 95 1.97 -3.06 -9.45
CA GLU A 95 1.33 -4.29 -9.00
C GLU A 95 1.34 -4.30 -7.47
N VAL A 96 0.16 -4.41 -6.88
CA VAL A 96 -0.02 -4.42 -5.44
C VAL A 96 -0.63 -5.73 -4.98
N GLU A 97 -0.38 -6.01 -3.71
CA GLU A 97 -1.04 -7.08 -2.99
C GLU A 97 -2.53 -6.79 -2.76
N CYS A 98 -3.17 -7.60 -1.92
CA CYS A 98 -4.59 -7.51 -1.63
C CYS A 98 -5.06 -6.08 -1.29
N LEU A 99 -5.97 -5.56 -2.11
CA LEU A 99 -6.65 -4.28 -1.90
C LEU A 99 -7.98 -4.42 -1.12
N GLY A 100 -8.30 -5.61 -0.61
CA GLY A 100 -9.40 -5.85 0.32
C GLY A 100 -10.81 -5.97 -0.28
N ALA A 101 -10.96 -5.99 -1.61
CA ALA A 101 -12.26 -6.11 -2.29
C ALA A 101 -12.36 -7.36 -3.16
N CYS A 102 -11.93 -8.52 -2.63
CA CYS A 102 -11.85 -9.78 -3.38
C CYS A 102 -13.20 -10.26 -3.95
N GLU A 103 -14.32 -9.83 -3.36
CA GLU A 103 -15.67 -10.17 -3.84
C GLU A 103 -16.01 -9.54 -5.20
N TYR A 104 -15.29 -8.48 -5.61
CA TYR A 104 -15.47 -7.82 -6.91
C TYR A 104 -14.22 -7.89 -7.81
N ALA A 105 -13.43 -8.96 -7.64
CA ALA A 105 -12.26 -9.20 -8.47
C ALA A 105 -12.66 -9.42 -9.96
N PRO A 106 -11.85 -9.00 -10.94
CA PRO A 106 -10.57 -8.30 -10.79
C PRO A 106 -10.77 -6.81 -10.46
N MET A 107 -9.92 -6.25 -9.60
CA MET A 107 -10.05 -4.88 -9.11
C MET A 107 -8.72 -4.14 -9.03
N MET A 108 -8.78 -2.82 -9.06
CA MET A 108 -7.62 -1.92 -8.97
C MET A 108 -8.03 -0.64 -8.26
N ARG A 109 -7.04 0.15 -7.85
CA ARG A 109 -7.24 1.53 -7.42
C ARG A 109 -6.57 2.46 -8.43
N LEU A 110 -7.26 3.52 -8.85
CA LEU A 110 -6.69 4.62 -9.61
C LEU A 110 -6.66 5.83 -8.68
N ASP A 111 -5.47 6.28 -8.33
CA ASP A 111 -5.25 7.30 -7.29
C ASP A 111 -5.87 6.89 -5.95
N HIS A 112 -6.99 7.50 -5.57
CA HIS A 112 -7.75 7.18 -4.35
C HIS A 112 -9.09 6.49 -4.61
N GLU A 113 -9.39 6.18 -5.87
CA GLU A 113 -10.67 5.60 -6.29
C GLU A 113 -10.54 4.11 -6.59
N TYR A 114 -11.44 3.31 -6.02
CA TYR A 114 -11.50 1.88 -6.28
C TYR A 114 -12.35 1.58 -7.51
N HIS A 115 -11.82 0.72 -8.38
CA HIS A 115 -12.50 0.24 -9.58
C HIS A 115 -12.58 -1.29 -9.54
N TYR A 116 -13.79 -1.79 -9.65
CA TYR A 116 -14.14 -3.20 -9.55
C TYR A 116 -14.56 -3.80 -10.90
N ASP A 117 -14.71 -5.13 -10.97
CA ASP A 117 -15.19 -5.84 -12.16
C ASP A 117 -14.48 -5.36 -13.44
N LEU A 118 -13.15 -5.33 -13.40
CA LEU A 118 -12.36 -4.72 -14.45
C LEU A 118 -12.46 -5.50 -15.76
N THR A 119 -12.54 -4.73 -16.84
CA THR A 119 -12.46 -5.20 -18.22
C THR A 119 -11.53 -4.27 -18.99
N ALA A 120 -10.94 -4.74 -20.09
CA ALA A 120 -10.10 -3.93 -20.98
C ALA A 120 -10.79 -2.61 -21.37
N ALA A 121 -12.06 -2.67 -21.80
CA ALA A 121 -12.84 -1.49 -22.18
C ALA A 121 -13.01 -0.49 -21.02
N LYS A 122 -13.16 -0.96 -19.78
CA LYS A 122 -13.26 -0.09 -18.61
C LYS A 122 -11.93 0.61 -18.33
N ILE A 123 -10.81 -0.10 -18.50
CA ILE A 123 -9.47 0.47 -18.33
C ILE A 123 -9.22 1.55 -19.38
N ASP A 124 -9.54 1.29 -20.65
CA ASP A 124 -9.40 2.28 -21.73
C ASP A 124 -10.21 3.54 -21.45
N SER A 125 -11.45 3.37 -20.97
CA SER A 125 -12.29 4.48 -20.54
C SER A 125 -11.63 5.30 -19.43
N LEU A 126 -11.09 4.65 -18.39
CA LEU A 126 -10.44 5.34 -17.26
C LEU A 126 -9.17 6.08 -17.69
N ILE A 127 -8.35 5.49 -18.57
CA ILE A 127 -7.17 6.16 -19.13
C ILE A 127 -7.60 7.41 -19.91
N SER A 128 -8.63 7.29 -20.76
CA SER A 128 -9.13 8.42 -21.56
C SER A 128 -9.71 9.55 -20.70
N GLU A 129 -10.39 9.19 -19.61
CA GLU A 129 -11.00 10.12 -18.66
C GLU A 129 -9.94 10.93 -17.93
N ARG A 130 -8.89 10.27 -17.42
CA ARG A 130 -7.79 10.94 -16.71
C ARG A 130 -6.86 11.72 -17.62
N ARG A 131 -6.76 11.35 -18.91
CA ARG A 131 -6.02 12.16 -19.90
C ARG A 131 -6.73 13.48 -20.21
N SER A 132 -8.04 13.57 -19.96
CA SER A 132 -8.84 14.78 -20.19
C SER A 132 -8.78 15.72 -18.97
N PRO A 133 -8.54 17.03 -19.13
CA PRO A 133 -8.27 17.95 -18.02
C PRO A 133 -9.50 18.28 -17.12
N ALA A 134 -10.65 17.64 -17.33
CA ALA A 134 -11.93 18.05 -16.74
C ALA A 134 -12.33 17.31 -15.45
N THR A 135 -11.64 16.21 -15.09
CA THR A 135 -12.15 15.34 -14.03
C THR A 135 -11.46 15.59 -12.71
N LYS A 136 -12.18 16.18 -11.75
CA LYS A 136 -11.76 16.18 -10.34
C LYS A 136 -11.88 14.75 -9.78
N PRO A 137 -10.97 14.30 -8.90
CA PRO A 137 -11.14 13.03 -8.21
C PRO A 137 -12.48 13.04 -7.46
N THR A 138 -13.31 12.05 -7.75
CA THR A 138 -14.60 11.86 -7.10
C THR A 138 -14.34 11.21 -5.74
N PRO A 139 -14.97 11.66 -4.64
CA PRO A 139 -14.70 11.11 -3.33
C PRO A 139 -14.97 9.60 -3.28
N ARG A 140 -14.08 8.89 -2.58
CA ARG A 140 -14.03 7.44 -2.36
C ARG A 140 -15.39 6.75 -2.54
N PRO A 141 -15.65 6.10 -3.70
CA PRO A 141 -16.76 5.19 -3.79
C PRO A 141 -16.48 4.03 -2.83
N HIS A 142 -17.25 3.94 -1.75
CA HIS A 142 -17.43 2.65 -1.09
C HIS A 142 -17.96 1.67 -2.14
N PRO A 143 -17.57 0.37 -2.09
CA PRO A 143 -18.21 -0.62 -2.94
C PRO A 143 -19.73 -0.43 -2.85
N PRO A 144 -20.48 -0.55 -3.96
CA PRO A 144 -21.93 -0.51 -3.90
C PRO A 144 -22.35 -1.46 -2.78
N ALA A 145 -23.21 -1.02 -1.87
CA ALA A 145 -23.59 -1.82 -0.70
C ALA A 145 -23.91 -3.24 -1.18
N ALA A 146 -23.04 -4.20 -0.85
CA ALA A 146 -23.28 -5.58 -1.18
C ALA A 146 -24.65 -5.93 -0.58
N PRO A 147 -25.54 -6.62 -1.31
CA PRO A 147 -26.65 -7.27 -0.63
C PRO A 147 -26.04 -8.14 0.46
N ALA A 148 -26.53 -7.97 1.69
CA ALA A 148 -26.03 -8.69 2.86
C ALA A 148 -25.94 -10.18 2.53
N THR A 149 -24.72 -10.71 2.44
CA THR A 149 -24.45 -12.15 2.50
C THR A 149 -25.42 -13.01 1.69
N SER A 150 -25.43 -12.91 0.35
CA SER A 150 -26.18 -13.88 -0.46
C SER A 150 -25.26 -14.58 -1.46
N PRO A 151 -24.95 -15.87 -1.24
CA PRO A 151 -24.26 -16.64 -2.26
C PRO A 151 -25.15 -16.74 -3.49
N ALA A 152 -24.56 -16.60 -4.67
CA ALA A 152 -25.18 -17.06 -5.89
C ALA A 152 -25.42 -18.58 -5.74
N SER A 153 -26.66 -18.95 -5.43
CA SER A 153 -27.18 -20.33 -5.37
C SER A 153 -26.46 -21.27 -4.39
N GLY A 154 -26.77 -21.16 -3.09
CA GLY A 154 -26.51 -22.23 -2.13
C GLY A 154 -26.40 -21.72 -0.70
N GLU A 155 -27.43 -21.94 0.11
CA GLU A 155 -27.43 -21.60 1.53
C GLU A 155 -26.35 -22.40 2.27
N VAL A 156 -25.24 -21.74 2.66
CA VAL A 156 -24.21 -22.36 3.49
C VAL A 156 -24.57 -22.13 4.95
N LYS A 157 -25.05 -23.18 5.62
CA LYS A 157 -25.24 -23.18 7.08
C LYS A 157 -23.90 -22.87 7.76
N PRO A 158 -23.81 -21.89 8.66
CA PRO A 158 -22.56 -21.56 9.32
C PRO A 158 -22.04 -22.79 10.10
N PRO A 159 -20.73 -23.09 10.02
CA PRO A 159 -20.15 -24.19 10.78
C PRO A 159 -20.30 -23.88 12.27
N THR A 160 -20.74 -24.87 13.04
CA THR A 160 -20.83 -24.78 14.49
C THR A 160 -19.46 -24.40 15.06
N PRO A 161 -19.38 -23.39 15.95
CA PRO A 161 -18.11 -23.00 16.54
C PRO A 161 -17.49 -24.21 17.26
N ARG A 162 -16.26 -24.55 16.88
CA ARG A 162 -15.49 -25.56 17.63
C ARG A 162 -15.18 -24.99 19.01
N PRO A 163 -15.35 -25.76 20.09
CA PRO A 163 -15.01 -25.29 21.43
C PRO A 163 -13.52 -24.92 21.47
N HIS A 164 -13.21 -23.72 21.98
CA HIS A 164 -11.84 -23.31 22.26
C HIS A 164 -11.26 -24.21 23.36
N PRO A 165 -10.01 -24.70 23.23
CA PRO A 165 -9.35 -25.36 24.33
C PRO A 165 -9.20 -24.37 25.51
N PRO A 166 -9.26 -24.86 26.77
CA PRO A 166 -9.12 -23.99 27.93
C PRO A 166 -7.74 -23.31 27.92
N ALA A 167 -7.72 -22.02 28.27
CA ALA A 167 -6.50 -21.25 28.40
C ALA A 167 -5.54 -21.94 29.40
N ALA A 168 -4.30 -22.16 28.98
CA ALA A 168 -3.26 -22.65 29.89
C ALA A 168 -2.98 -21.60 30.98
N PRO A 169 -2.80 -21.99 32.25
CA PRO A 169 -2.49 -21.04 33.32
C PRO A 169 -1.12 -20.40 33.10
N ALA A 170 -1.03 -19.10 33.37
CA ALA A 170 0.19 -18.32 33.28
C ALA A 170 1.21 -18.83 34.32
N THR A 171 2.25 -19.53 33.86
CA THR A 171 3.41 -19.87 34.69
C THR A 171 4.45 -18.75 34.59
N SER A 172 4.51 -17.91 35.62
CA SER A 172 5.72 -17.12 35.92
C SER A 172 6.80 -18.03 36.50
N PRO A 173 8.08 -17.74 36.24
CA PRO A 173 8.96 -17.67 37.41
C PRO A 173 9.98 -16.52 37.41
N ALA A 174 10.14 -16.01 38.63
CA ALA A 174 11.39 -15.66 39.30
C ALA A 174 12.22 -14.47 38.81
N SER A 175 12.15 -13.40 39.61
CA SER A 175 13.18 -12.39 39.80
C SER A 175 14.57 -13.02 39.95
N GLY A 176 15.50 -12.65 39.07
CA GLY A 176 16.92 -12.92 39.20
C GLY A 176 17.70 -11.70 38.74
N GLU A 177 18.32 -10.99 39.68
CA GLU A 177 19.21 -9.85 39.41
C GLU A 177 20.41 -10.29 38.55
N VAL A 178 20.55 -9.71 37.35
CA VAL A 178 21.76 -9.89 36.54
C VAL A 178 22.81 -8.85 36.97
N LYS A 179 23.74 -9.27 37.82
CA LYS A 179 24.87 -8.45 38.27
C LYS A 179 25.92 -8.32 37.15
N LEU A 180 25.89 -7.21 36.42
CA LEU A 180 26.85 -6.89 35.36
C LEU A 180 28.25 -6.65 35.95
N LYS A 181 29.16 -7.62 35.82
CA LYS A 181 30.59 -7.45 36.15
C LYS A 181 31.29 -6.69 35.01
N ARG A 182 31.64 -5.43 35.26
CA ARG A 182 32.54 -4.64 34.39
C ARG A 182 33.95 -5.24 34.40
N ALA A 183 34.49 -5.54 33.22
CA ALA A 183 35.90 -5.91 33.04
C ALA A 183 36.76 -4.64 32.79
N PRO A 184 38.03 -4.59 33.23
CA PRO A 184 38.86 -3.39 33.17
C PRO A 184 39.43 -3.11 31.77
N GLY A 185 39.49 -1.82 31.43
CA GLY A 185 39.90 -1.31 30.13
C GLY A 185 41.38 -1.55 29.79
N LYS A 186 41.62 -1.97 28.56
CA LYS A 186 42.95 -2.08 27.95
C LYS A 186 43.28 -0.74 27.27
N LYS A 187 44.18 0.04 27.87
CA LYS A 187 44.74 1.26 27.28
C LYS A 187 45.45 0.89 25.96
N ARG A 188 45.01 1.44 24.84
CA ARG A 188 45.79 1.44 23.59
C ARG A 188 46.68 2.68 23.61
N LYS A 189 47.98 2.42 23.59
CA LYS A 189 49.08 3.38 23.55
C LYS A 189 49.11 4.00 22.14
N VAL A 190 49.11 5.32 22.06
CA VAL A 190 49.48 6.10 20.88
C VAL A 190 50.99 6.24 20.95
N ASP A 191 51.69 5.74 19.94
CA ASP A 191 53.10 6.04 19.69
C ASP A 191 53.16 7.13 18.60
N ASP A 192 54.14 8.02 18.79
CA ASP A 192 54.52 9.29 18.13
C ASP A 192 54.14 9.50 16.65
#